data_AF-T2HQL7-F1
#
_entry.id   AF-T2HQL7-F1
#
_cell.length_a   1.000
_cell.length_b   1.000
_cell.length_c   1.000
_cell.angle_alpha   90.00
_cell.angle_beta   90.00
_cell.angle_gamma   90.00
#
_symmetry.space_group_name_H-M   'P 1'
#
loop_
_entity.id
_entity.type
_entity.pdbx_description
1 polymer ?
#
loop_
_entity_poly.entity_id
_entity_poly.type
_entity_poly.pdbx_seq_one_letter_code
_entity_poly.pdbx_strand_id
1 'polypeptide(L)'
;AYVASMCQPNTSVGIDQDHSTVNRLVAVTMAHEIGHNLGMHHDLNHKGKQCNCKTCIMSPVLRDPPAELFSNCSKDYYQRFLSLYKPQCILNEPSKTD
;
A
#
# COMPACT_ATOMS: atom_id res chain seq x y z
N ALA A 1 -3.01 -8.68 -2.56
CA ALA A 1 -1.58 -8.91 -2.24
C ALA A 1 -1.45 -9.52 -0.85
N TYR A 2 -0.30 -10.10 -0.53
CA TYR A 2 0.00 -10.53 0.85
C TYR A 2 0.31 -9.31 1.73
N VAL A 3 -0.03 -9.38 3.02
CA VAL A 3 0.22 -8.28 3.97
C VAL A 3 1.56 -8.45 4.67
N ALA A 4 2.33 -7.37 4.81
CA ALA A 4 3.60 -7.31 5.53
C ALA A 4 4.65 -8.33 5.02
N SER A 5 4.68 -8.53 3.71
CA SER A 5 5.46 -9.57 3.04
C SER A 5 6.54 -9.03 2.10
N MET A 6 6.74 -7.71 2.03
CA MET A 6 7.82 -7.13 1.23
C MET A 6 9.16 -7.78 1.58
N CYS A 7 9.95 -8.13 0.55
CA CYS A 7 11.20 -8.89 0.62
C CYS A 7 11.09 -10.40 0.95
N GLN A 8 9.90 -10.93 1.21
CA GLN A 8 9.75 -12.38 1.40
C GLN A 8 9.71 -13.10 0.04
N PRO A 9 10.55 -14.13 -0.21
CA PRO A 9 10.72 -14.72 -1.54
C PRO A 9 9.43 -15.22 -2.20
N ASN A 10 8.47 -15.73 -1.42
CA ASN A 10 7.25 -16.35 -1.95
C ASN A 10 6.01 -15.46 -1.84
N THR A 11 6.09 -14.34 -1.12
CA THR A 11 4.92 -13.53 -0.73
C THR A 11 5.11 -12.03 -0.96
N SER A 12 6.30 -11.58 -1.40
CA SER A 12 6.54 -10.21 -1.89
C SER A 12 5.94 -10.00 -3.29
N VAL A 13 4.65 -10.31 -3.43
CA VAL A 13 3.90 -10.32 -4.69
C VAL A 13 2.49 -9.74 -4.49
N GLY A 14 1.93 -9.22 -5.59
CA GLY A 14 0.56 -8.74 -5.73
C GLY A 14 0.01 -9.10 -7.11
N ILE A 15 -1.31 -9.06 -7.26
CA ILE A 15 -1.98 -9.26 -8.55
C ILE A 15 -2.94 -8.09 -8.74
N ASP A 16 -2.73 -7.35 -9.83
CA ASP A 16 -3.55 -6.21 -10.21
C ASP A 16 -4.29 -6.52 -11.50
N GLN A 17 -5.59 -6.21 -11.53
CA GLN A 17 -6.36 -6.24 -12.78
C GLN A 17 -6.19 -4.90 -13.51
N ASP A 18 -5.94 -4.94 -14.81
CA ASP A 18 -6.09 -3.79 -15.70
C ASP A 18 -7.58 -3.50 -15.93
N HIS A 19 -8.24 -2.92 -14.92
CA HIS A 19 -9.70 -2.79 -14.86
C HIS A 19 -10.25 -1.50 -15.47
N SER A 20 -9.39 -0.58 -15.91
CA SER A 20 -9.80 0.73 -16.39
C SER A 20 -8.85 1.29 -17.44
N THR A 21 -9.39 1.94 -18.47
CA THR A 21 -8.61 2.72 -19.45
C THR A 21 -8.02 4.00 -18.86
N VAL A 22 -8.41 4.38 -17.63
CA VAL A 22 -7.84 5.51 -16.91
C VAL A 22 -6.65 5.01 -16.09
N ASN A 23 -5.43 5.20 -16.61
CA ASN A 23 -4.19 4.71 -15.99
C ASN A 23 -4.05 5.05 -14.51
N ARG A 24 -4.56 6.22 -14.08
CA ARG A 24 -4.53 6.65 -12.68
C ARG A 24 -5.33 5.71 -11.75
N LEU A 25 -6.43 5.12 -12.22
CA LEU A 25 -7.21 4.16 -11.44
C LEU A 25 -6.46 2.84 -11.25
N VAL A 26 -5.81 2.34 -12.30
CA VAL A 26 -4.98 1.13 -12.23
C VAL A 26 -3.75 1.37 -11.34
N ALA A 27 -3.12 2.55 -11.45
CA ALA A 27 -2.00 2.94 -10.58
C ALA A 27 -2.40 3.00 -9.10
N VAL A 28 -3.62 3.47 -8.77
CA VAL A 28 -4.13 3.44 -7.39
C VAL A 28 -4.29 2.00 -6.89
N THR A 29 -4.77 1.08 -7.72
CA THR A 29 -4.87 -0.35 -7.37
C THR A 29 -3.48 -0.95 -7.11
N MET A 30 -2.52 -0.71 -8.00
CA MET A 30 -1.14 -1.17 -7.80
C MET A 30 -0.52 -0.59 -6.52
N ALA A 31 -0.71 0.70 -6.26
CA ALA A 31 -0.25 1.34 -5.02
C ALA A 31 -0.92 0.76 -3.77
N HIS A 32 -2.20 0.37 -3.85
CA HIS A 32 -2.93 -0.29 -2.78
C HIS A 32 -2.33 -1.67 -2.46
N GLU A 33 -2.05 -2.47 -3.49
CA GLU A 33 -1.49 -3.81 -3.33
C GLU A 33 -0.04 -3.77 -2.82
N ILE A 34 0.78 -2.83 -3.30
CA ILE A 34 2.11 -2.55 -2.73
C ILE A 34 1.98 -2.10 -1.26
N GLY A 35 0.98 -1.28 -0.94
CA GLY A 35 0.66 -0.87 0.43
C GLY A 35 0.44 -2.06 1.36
N HIS A 36 -0.30 -3.08 0.92
CA HIS A 36 -0.45 -4.33 1.67
C HIS A 36 0.89 -5.03 1.89
N ASN A 37 1.72 -5.20 0.85
CA ASN A 37 3.04 -5.81 1.01
C ASN A 37 3.91 -5.04 2.03
N LEU A 38 3.76 -3.71 2.11
CA LEU A 38 4.40 -2.82 3.08
C LEU A 38 3.68 -2.76 4.44
N GLY A 39 2.79 -3.70 4.72
CA GLY A 39 2.13 -3.90 6.01
C GLY A 39 0.97 -2.95 6.31
N MET A 40 0.50 -2.19 5.33
CA MET A 40 -0.68 -1.35 5.48
C MET A 40 -1.96 -2.20 5.41
N HIS A 41 -2.92 -1.92 6.28
CA HIS A 41 -4.27 -2.50 6.22
C HIS A 41 -5.26 -1.47 5.71
N HIS A 42 -6.47 -1.92 5.35
CA HIS A 42 -7.55 -1.03 4.93
C HIS A 42 -7.84 0.08 5.96
N ASP A 43 -8.19 1.26 5.43
CA ASP A 43 -8.63 2.41 6.22
C ASP A 43 -10.02 2.16 6.83
N LEU A 44 -10.03 1.60 8.04
CA LEU A 44 -11.24 1.29 8.80
C LEU A 44 -11.25 2.03 10.14
N ASN A 45 -12.29 2.83 10.37
CA ASN A 45 -12.53 3.44 11.69
C ASN A 45 -12.94 2.35 12.68
N HIS A 46 -12.23 2.27 13.81
CA HIS A 46 -12.55 1.35 14.91
C HIS A 46 -12.28 2.04 16.25
N LYS A 47 -12.71 1.42 17.36
CA LYS A 47 -12.64 2.01 18.70
C LYS A 47 -11.22 2.55 19.00
N GLY A 48 -11.07 3.87 19.02
CA GLY A 48 -9.81 4.57 19.32
C GLY A 48 -8.92 4.91 18.11
N LYS A 49 -9.25 4.48 16.89
CA LYS A 49 -8.49 4.80 15.68
C LYS A 49 -9.41 5.38 14.61
N GLN A 50 -9.24 6.67 14.33
CA GLN A 50 -9.89 7.35 13.22
C GLN A 50 -8.91 7.53 12.07
N CYS A 51 -9.27 7.01 10.91
CA CYS A 51 -8.54 7.17 9.66
C CYS A 51 -9.14 8.37 8.92
N ASN A 52 -8.46 9.51 8.99
CA ASN A 52 -8.85 10.73 8.31
C ASN A 52 -8.64 10.55 6.82
N CYS A 53 -9.73 10.26 6.12
CA CYS A 53 -9.67 9.91 4.71
C CYS A 53 -10.99 10.24 3.98
N LYS A 54 -10.92 11.09 2.95
CA LYS A 54 -12.00 11.26 1.97
C LYS A 54 -11.80 10.34 0.75
N THR A 55 -10.58 10.32 0.21
CA THR A 55 -10.12 9.46 -0.89
C THR A 55 -8.66 9.08 -0.63
N CYS A 56 -8.40 7.84 -0.20
CA CYS A 56 -7.05 7.38 0.12
C CYS A 56 -6.79 6.01 -0.48
N ILE A 57 -5.50 5.74 -0.71
CA ILE A 57 -5.05 4.54 -1.42
C ILE A 57 -5.52 3.26 -0.73
N MET A 58 -5.46 3.19 0.61
CA MET A 58 -5.87 2.00 1.38
C MET A 58 -7.38 1.96 1.69
N SER A 59 -8.22 2.74 1.01
CA SER A 59 -9.68 2.54 1.12
C SER A 59 -10.05 1.14 0.63
N PRO A 60 -10.98 0.41 1.28
CA PRO A 60 -11.40 -0.93 0.85
C PRO A 60 -12.14 -0.94 -0.49
N VAL A 61 -12.46 0.24 -1.05
CA VAL A 61 -13.12 0.42 -2.33
C VAL A 61 -12.46 1.56 -3.09
N LEU A 62 -12.40 1.44 -4.42
CA LEU A 62 -11.97 2.56 -5.27
C LEU A 62 -12.93 3.74 -5.08
N ARG A 63 -12.36 4.95 -5.09
CA ARG A 63 -13.09 6.21 -4.89
C ARG A 63 -12.98 7.10 -6.12
N ASP A 64 -13.96 7.99 -6.28
CA ASP A 64 -13.96 9.09 -7.25
C ASP A 64 -14.03 10.42 -6.46
N PRO A 65 -13.04 11.32 -6.60
CA PRO A 65 -11.84 11.21 -7.44
C PRO A 65 -10.88 10.09 -7.00
N PRO A 66 -10.08 9.52 -7.92
CA PRO A 66 -9.04 8.56 -7.56
C PRO A 66 -8.09 9.12 -6.50
N ALA A 67 -7.64 8.26 -5.59
CA ALA A 67 -6.79 8.65 -4.48
C ALA A 67 -5.37 9.03 -4.93
N GLU A 68 -4.73 9.94 -4.20
CA GLU A 68 -3.31 10.28 -4.39
C GLU A 68 -2.51 10.17 -3.09
N LEU A 69 -3.19 10.02 -1.96
CA LEU A 69 -2.61 10.12 -0.64
C LEU A 69 -2.91 8.87 0.19
N PHE A 70 -1.97 8.54 1.07
CA PHE A 70 -2.17 7.60 2.15
C PHE A 70 -2.78 8.31 3.36
N SER A 71 -3.65 7.62 4.10
CA SER A 71 -4.24 8.14 5.34
C SER A 71 -3.22 8.21 6.48
N ASN A 72 -3.59 8.82 7.61
CA ASN A 72 -2.81 8.73 8.84
C ASN A 72 -2.64 7.27 9.30
N CYS A 73 -3.70 6.46 9.20
CA CYS A 73 -3.66 5.05 9.57
C CYS A 73 -2.66 4.24 8.73
N SER A 74 -2.62 4.49 7.42
CA SER A 74 -1.68 3.86 6.50
C SER A 74 -0.22 4.16 6.90
N LYS A 75 0.08 5.42 7.24
CA LYS A 75 1.41 5.84 7.71
C LYS A 75 1.80 5.15 9.02
N ASP A 76 0.87 5.02 9.98
CA ASP A 76 1.12 4.32 11.23
C ASP A 76 1.42 2.82 11.01
N TYR A 77 0.66 2.17 10.12
CA TYR A 77 0.89 0.77 9.76
C TYR A 77 2.25 0.57 9.11
N TYR A 78 2.62 1.43 8.17
CA TYR A 78 3.91 1.38 7.50
C TYR A 78 5.07 1.60 8.48
N GLN A 79 4.98 2.59 9.37
CA GLN A 79 6.01 2.83 10.38
C GLN A 79 6.18 1.63 11.32
N ARG A 80 5.07 0.98 11.69
CA ARG A 80 5.10 -0.25 12.48
C ARG A 80 5.72 -1.40 11.71
N PHE A 81 5.40 -1.57 10.43
CA PHE A 81 6.00 -2.57 9.56
C PHE A 81 7.52 -2.42 9.48
N LEU A 82 8.02 -1.21 9.19
CA LEU A 82 9.46 -0.94 9.14
C LEU A 82 10.15 -1.24 10.48
N SER A 83 9.54 -0.82 11.59
CA SER A 83 10.10 -1.02 12.93
C SER A 83 10.18 -2.51 13.32
N LEU A 84 9.16 -3.30 12.97
CA LEU A 84 9.07 -4.71 13.35
C LEU A 84 9.84 -5.64 12.40
N TYR A 85 9.70 -5.46 11.09
CA TYR A 85 10.22 -6.41 10.09
C TYR A 85 11.57 -6.00 9.50
N LYS A 86 11.89 -4.69 9.49
CA LYS A 86 13.17 -4.15 8.99
C LYS A 86 13.61 -4.77 7.64
N PRO A 87 12.76 -4.70 6.60
CA PRO A 87 13.05 -5.33 5.30
C PRO A 87 14.33 -4.74 4.68
N GLN A 88 15.38 -5.55 4.54
CA GLN A 88 16.67 -5.05 4.05
C GLN A 88 16.70 -4.83 2.54
N CYS A 89 15.88 -5.55 1.76
CA CYS A 89 15.93 -5.49 0.29
C CYS A 89 15.42 -4.17 -0.32
N ILE A 90 14.82 -3.29 0.49
CA ILE A 90 14.32 -1.98 0.04
C ILE A 90 15.26 -0.83 0.42
N LEU A 91 16.48 -1.13 0.89
CA LEU A 91 17.45 -0.12 1.32
C LEU A 91 18.46 0.24 0.24
N ASN A 92 18.72 -0.66 -0.72
CA ASN A 92 19.62 -0.37 -1.82
C ASN A 92 18.90 0.39 -2.94
N GLU A 93 19.56 1.42 -3.44
CA GLU A 93 19.16 2.08 -4.68
C GLU A 93 19.56 1.19 -5.88
N PRO A 94 18.65 0.95 -6.85
CA PRO A 94 19.00 0.20 -8.05
C PRO A 94 19.96 1.01 -8.95
N SER A 95 20.82 0.34 -9.71
CA SER A 95 21.63 1.03 -10.72
C SER A 95 20.74 1.56 -11.84
N LYS A 96 21.13 2.68 -12.45
CA LYS A 96 20.47 3.18 -13.67
C LYS A 96 20.63 2.25 -14.87
N THR A 97 21.55 1.29 -14.78
CA THR A 97 21.96 0.41 -15.88
C THR A 97 21.68 -1.06 -15.62
N ASP A 98 21.00 -1.41 -14.53
CA ASP A 98 20.52 -2.78 -14.30
C ASP A 98 19.29 -3.09 -15.17
#